data_AF-A0A521V0E7-F1
#
_entry.id   AF-A0A521V0E7-F1
#
_cell.length_a   1.000
_cell.length_b   1.000
_cell.length_c   1.000
_cell.angle_alpha   90.00
_cell.angle_beta   90.00
_cell.angle_gamma   90.00
#
_symmetry.space_group_name_H-M   'P 1'
#
loop_
_entity.id
_entity.type
_entity.pdbx_description
1 polymer ?
#
loop_
_entity_poly.entity_id
_entity_poly.type
_entity_poly.pdbx_seq_one_letter_code
_entity_poly.pdbx_strand_id
1 'polypeptide(L)'
;VAGSYRRMKETVGDLDFLVAAQPRNRVIERFTAYAEVREVLASGDTKAGVRLASGIQADLRVVPAESFGAALHYFTGSKAHNIALRRIAQERGLKVNEYGVFRGSQRIAGDTEASVYAALELPWIPPELREDQGEIEAARRGALPRLVELGDLRGDLHVHTRATDGRNTVREMALAAKARGLQYLAITDHSQRETLVHGLDAARLAKQIDEIERLNRELQGITLLKGIEVDILEDGSLDLPDSILSRLEVVVAAVHGRFNLPRARQTERILRALDHPLVRLLAHPSGRLIDERDPYDVDMQAVIRKARARGVCLELNAQPDRLDLSDVHCRMAKDEGAQVCINSDAHAADGFDVLAGGVGQARRGWLERGDVLNARPLSELRRLLNRRRS
;
A
#
# COMPACT_ATOMS: atom_id res chain seq x y z
N VAL A 1 14.60 7.87 -9.82
CA VAL A 1 13.24 8.38 -10.04
C VAL A 1 12.88 9.30 -8.88
N ALA A 2 12.27 10.44 -9.15
CA ALA A 2 11.78 11.43 -8.18
C ALA A 2 10.24 11.51 -8.29
N GLY A 3 9.66 12.69 -8.11
CA GLY A 3 8.23 12.91 -8.36
C GLY A 3 7.29 12.23 -7.38
N SER A 4 6.01 12.18 -7.75
CA SER A 4 4.97 11.48 -6.99
C SER A 4 5.21 9.97 -6.93
N TYR A 5 5.83 9.40 -7.96
CA TYR A 5 6.24 7.99 -7.98
C TYR A 5 7.15 7.66 -6.79
N ARG A 6 8.18 8.48 -6.54
CA ARG A 6 9.08 8.28 -5.40
C ARG A 6 8.37 8.46 -4.04
N ARG A 7 7.32 9.26 -3.99
CA ARG A 7 6.47 9.40 -2.79
C ARG A 7 5.40 8.30 -2.67
N MET A 8 5.45 7.29 -3.54
CA MET A 8 4.53 6.16 -3.58
C MET A 8 3.06 6.54 -3.74
N LYS A 9 2.76 7.67 -4.40
CA LYS A 9 1.37 8.06 -4.67
C LYS A 9 0.66 6.97 -5.47
N GLU A 10 -0.60 6.71 -5.11
CA GLU A 10 -1.45 5.70 -5.75
C GLU A 10 -1.67 5.94 -7.25
N THR A 11 -1.72 7.21 -7.68
CA THR A 11 -1.72 7.60 -9.08
C THR A 11 -0.58 8.58 -9.38
N VAL A 12 0.04 8.41 -10.54
CA VAL A 12 1.17 9.21 -11.00
C VAL A 12 0.87 9.77 -12.39
N GLY A 13 1.24 11.03 -12.63
CA GLY A 13 1.09 11.66 -13.94
C GLY A 13 2.25 11.29 -14.84
N ASP A 14 3.32 12.08 -14.76
CA ASP A 14 4.59 11.83 -15.41
C ASP A 14 5.59 11.09 -14.49
N LEU A 15 6.70 10.65 -15.07
CA LEU A 15 7.83 10.08 -14.36
C LEU A 15 9.01 11.05 -14.37
N ASP A 16 9.42 11.50 -13.19
CA ASP A 16 10.59 12.39 -13.03
C ASP A 16 11.89 11.59 -12.82
N PHE A 17 12.88 11.83 -13.68
CA PHE A 17 14.22 11.27 -13.58
C PHE A 17 15.24 12.36 -13.28
N LEU A 18 16.17 12.04 -12.36
CA LEU A 18 17.31 12.89 -12.04
C LEU A 18 18.60 12.12 -12.29
N VAL A 19 19.55 12.78 -12.95
CA VAL A 19 20.87 12.23 -13.21
C VAL A 19 21.93 13.24 -12.80
N ALA A 20 22.89 12.80 -11.98
CA ALA A 20 24.12 13.55 -11.73
C ALA A 20 25.11 13.29 -12.87
N ALA A 21 25.61 14.34 -13.52
CA ALA A 21 26.62 14.19 -14.57
C ALA A 21 27.57 15.40 -14.63
N GLN A 22 28.79 15.16 -15.12
CA GLN A 22 29.74 16.21 -15.42
C GLN A 22 29.30 17.03 -16.65
N PRO A 23 29.81 18.27 -16.84
CA PRO A 23 29.59 19.03 -18.06
C PRO A 23 30.01 18.25 -19.32
N ARG A 24 29.38 18.55 -20.47
CA ARG A 24 29.65 17.89 -21.77
C ARG A 24 29.40 16.37 -21.77
N ASN A 25 28.32 15.94 -21.12
CA ASN A 25 27.86 14.54 -21.12
C ASN A 25 26.87 14.27 -22.27
N ARG A 26 26.54 12.98 -22.51
CA ARG A 26 25.58 12.53 -23.53
C ARG A 26 24.27 11.99 -22.92
N VAL A 27 23.95 12.39 -21.69
CA VAL A 27 22.78 11.84 -20.97
C VAL A 27 21.48 12.23 -21.68
N ILE A 28 21.33 13.50 -22.06
CA ILE A 28 20.14 13.98 -22.77
C ILE A 28 19.96 13.23 -24.10
N GLU A 29 21.03 13.15 -24.90
CA GLU A 29 21.02 12.44 -26.19
C GLU A 29 20.58 10.99 -26.01
N ARG A 30 21.17 10.28 -25.02
CA ARG A 30 20.84 8.88 -24.76
C ARG A 30 19.42 8.69 -24.26
N PHE A 31 18.92 9.61 -23.44
CA PHE A 31 17.55 9.60 -22.93
C PHE A 31 16.54 9.79 -24.07
N THR A 32 16.75 10.79 -24.93
CA THR A 32 15.86 11.06 -26.06
C THR A 32 15.93 10.00 -27.17
N ALA A 33 17.04 9.26 -27.26
CA ALA A 33 17.24 8.17 -28.22
C ALA A 33 16.90 6.78 -27.64
N TYR A 34 16.29 6.71 -26.45
CA TYR A 34 15.86 5.44 -25.87
C TYR A 34 14.80 4.79 -26.77
N ALA A 35 14.89 3.47 -26.98
CA ALA A 35 14.12 2.78 -28.02
C ALA A 35 12.60 2.88 -27.85
N GLU A 36 12.12 3.01 -26.61
CA GLU A 36 10.69 3.18 -26.30
C GLU A 36 10.22 4.63 -26.42
N VAL A 37 11.08 5.59 -26.78
CA VAL A 37 10.67 6.98 -26.99
C VAL A 37 9.88 7.06 -28.29
N ARG A 38 8.60 7.46 -28.17
CA ARG A 38 7.73 7.73 -29.30
C ARG A 38 7.85 9.16 -29.79
N GLU A 39 7.96 10.11 -28.86
CA GLU A 39 7.99 11.54 -29.17
C GLU A 39 8.90 12.28 -28.17
N VAL A 40 9.71 13.22 -28.68
CA VAL A 40 10.47 14.15 -27.84
C VAL A 40 9.63 15.41 -27.68
N LEU A 41 9.13 15.66 -26.46
CA LEU A 41 8.26 16.80 -26.14
C LEU A 41 9.08 18.08 -25.97
N ALA A 42 10.25 17.96 -25.33
CA ALA A 42 11.20 19.05 -25.14
C ALA A 42 12.62 18.50 -24.99
N SER A 43 13.63 19.24 -25.46
CA SER A 43 15.03 18.87 -25.27
C SER A 43 15.91 20.12 -25.15
N GLY A 44 16.85 20.10 -24.22
CA GLY A 44 17.87 21.11 -24.01
C GLY A 44 19.03 20.54 -23.20
N ASP A 45 20.01 21.37 -22.87
CA ASP A 45 21.31 20.90 -22.33
C ASP A 45 21.21 20.14 -21.00
N THR A 46 20.25 20.49 -20.15
CA THR A 46 20.12 19.97 -18.78
C THR A 46 18.73 19.41 -18.48
N LYS A 47 17.81 19.45 -19.45
CA LYS A 47 16.44 18.96 -19.29
C LYS A 47 15.90 18.39 -20.59
N ALA A 48 15.14 17.31 -20.50
CA ALA A 48 14.39 16.76 -21.63
C ALA A 48 13.06 16.19 -21.12
N GLY A 49 12.07 16.16 -21.99
CA GLY A 49 10.79 15.49 -21.75
C GLY A 49 10.45 14.64 -22.96
N VAL A 50 10.02 13.41 -22.73
CA VAL A 50 9.67 12.44 -23.78
C VAL A 50 8.32 11.81 -23.47
N ARG A 51 7.62 11.39 -24.52
CA ARG A 51 6.49 10.47 -24.43
C ARG A 51 6.94 9.09 -24.87
N LEU A 52 6.74 8.10 -24.02
CA LEU A 52 7.07 6.71 -24.30
C LEU A 52 6.01 6.06 -25.20
N ALA A 53 6.33 4.93 -25.80
CA ALA A 53 5.41 4.12 -26.60
C ALA A 53 4.19 3.67 -25.79
N SER A 54 4.34 3.47 -24.48
CA SER A 54 3.26 3.22 -23.52
C SER A 54 2.31 4.41 -23.30
N GLY A 55 2.65 5.60 -23.78
CA GLY A 55 1.89 6.83 -23.57
C GLY A 55 2.31 7.66 -22.34
N ILE A 56 3.08 7.06 -21.43
CA ILE A 56 3.62 7.72 -20.22
C ILE A 56 4.59 8.84 -20.62
N GLN A 57 4.45 10.00 -20.00
CA GLN A 57 5.43 11.07 -20.10
C GLN A 57 6.57 10.84 -19.10
N ALA A 58 7.80 11.02 -19.54
CA ALA A 58 8.99 10.95 -18.71
C ALA A 58 9.82 12.24 -18.86
N ASP A 59 10.10 12.88 -17.73
CA ASP A 59 10.87 14.11 -17.65
C ASP A 59 12.25 13.81 -17.03
N LEU A 60 13.31 14.36 -17.61
CA LEU A 60 14.69 14.20 -17.16
C LEU A 60 15.27 15.56 -16.77
N ARG A 61 15.98 15.59 -15.63
CA ARG A 61 16.88 16.69 -15.25
C ARG A 61 18.28 16.17 -15.00
N VAL A 62 19.25 16.87 -15.56
CA VAL A 62 20.68 16.64 -15.35
C VAL A 62 21.22 17.74 -14.44
N VAL A 63 21.88 17.35 -13.36
CA VAL A 63 22.43 18.27 -12.35
C VAL A 63 23.89 17.94 -12.04
N PRO A 64 24.68 18.90 -11.55
CA PRO A 64 26.01 18.63 -10.99
C PRO A 64 25.91 17.66 -9.79
N ALA A 65 26.95 16.87 -9.56
CA ALA A 65 26.97 15.87 -8.48
C ALA A 65 26.79 16.52 -7.10
N GLU A 66 27.38 17.68 -6.89
CA GLU A 66 27.29 18.48 -5.67
C GLU A 66 25.91 19.09 -5.40
N SER A 67 25.00 19.03 -6.37
CA SER A 67 23.61 19.49 -6.29
C SER A 67 22.61 18.33 -6.23
N PHE A 68 23.06 17.08 -6.37
CA PHE A 68 22.16 15.94 -6.57
C PHE A 68 21.17 15.75 -5.42
N GLY A 69 21.62 15.92 -4.17
CA GLY A 69 20.77 15.85 -2.99
C GLY A 69 19.67 16.93 -2.96
N ALA A 70 20.02 18.17 -3.29
CA ALA A 70 19.07 19.27 -3.35
C ALA A 70 18.07 19.12 -4.50
N ALA A 71 18.55 18.68 -5.67
CA ALA A 71 17.69 18.35 -6.79
C ALA A 71 16.74 17.19 -6.44
N LEU A 72 17.24 16.13 -5.80
CA LEU A 72 16.43 14.99 -5.39
C LEU A 72 15.35 15.42 -4.40
N HIS A 73 15.68 16.22 -3.39
CA HIS A 73 14.67 16.83 -2.53
C HIS A 73 13.64 17.64 -3.34
N TYR A 74 14.11 18.56 -4.18
CA TYR A 74 13.26 19.50 -4.92
C TYR A 74 12.28 18.80 -5.87
N PHE A 75 12.77 17.88 -6.71
CA PHE A 75 11.93 17.16 -7.68
C PHE A 75 11.20 15.97 -7.07
N THR A 76 11.57 15.49 -5.87
CA THR A 76 10.69 14.57 -5.12
C THR A 76 9.48 15.30 -4.59
N GLY A 77 9.64 16.53 -4.10
CA GLY A 77 8.55 17.29 -3.51
C GLY A 77 7.97 16.63 -2.24
N SER A 78 6.68 16.80 -1.94
CA SER A 78 5.67 17.51 -2.75
C SER A 78 5.91 19.01 -2.86
N LYS A 79 5.11 19.70 -3.68
CA LYS A 79 5.14 21.17 -3.76
C LYS A 79 4.90 21.82 -2.40
N ALA A 80 3.96 21.27 -1.61
CA ALA A 80 3.62 21.79 -0.28
C ALA A 80 4.81 21.62 0.68
N HIS A 81 5.39 20.42 0.73
CA HIS A 81 6.61 20.13 1.51
C HIS A 81 7.77 21.08 1.16
N ASN A 82 8.02 21.29 -0.14
CA ASN A 82 9.06 22.21 -0.61
C ASN A 82 8.79 23.67 -0.22
N ILE A 83 7.53 24.11 -0.18
CA ILE A 83 7.16 25.46 0.27
C ILE A 83 7.44 25.59 1.76
N ALA A 84 7.04 24.60 2.55
CA ALA A 84 7.27 24.59 4.00
C ALA A 84 8.78 24.64 4.32
N LEU A 85 9.61 23.77 3.73
CA LEU A 85 11.07 23.82 3.97
C LEU A 85 11.72 25.13 3.51
N ARG A 86 11.24 25.74 2.42
CA ARG A 86 11.76 27.05 1.98
C ARG A 86 11.43 28.16 2.98
N ARG A 87 10.25 28.14 3.61
CA ARG A 87 9.91 29.09 4.69
C ARG A 87 10.84 28.92 5.90
N ILE A 88 11.06 27.67 6.32
CA ILE A 88 12.00 27.34 7.42
C ILE A 88 13.41 27.83 7.10
N ALA A 89 13.86 27.64 5.86
CA ALA A 89 15.15 28.14 5.43
C ALA A 89 15.24 29.67 5.52
N GLN A 90 14.21 30.38 5.03
CA GLN A 90 14.16 31.84 5.04
C GLN A 90 14.20 32.42 6.47
N GLU A 91 13.46 31.83 7.41
CA GLU A 91 13.48 32.19 8.83
C GLU A 91 14.89 32.08 9.44
N ARG A 92 15.75 31.24 8.85
CA ARG A 92 17.14 31.01 9.27
C ARG A 92 18.17 31.77 8.42
N GLY A 93 17.73 32.69 7.57
CA GLY A 93 18.61 33.43 6.64
C GLY A 93 19.24 32.55 5.56
N LEU A 94 18.60 31.42 5.23
CA LEU A 94 19.03 30.47 4.23
C LEU A 94 18.10 30.48 3.01
N LYS A 95 18.62 30.02 1.86
CA LYS A 95 17.85 29.77 0.65
C LYS A 95 18.00 28.31 0.24
N VAL A 96 16.89 27.62 0.00
CA VAL A 96 16.86 26.25 -0.55
C VAL A 96 16.30 26.30 -1.96
N ASN A 97 17.01 25.68 -2.90
CA ASN A 97 16.56 25.49 -4.28
C ASN A 97 17.09 24.15 -4.83
N GLU A 98 16.87 23.89 -6.12
CA GLU A 98 17.28 22.65 -6.80
C GLU A 98 18.82 22.44 -6.88
N TYR A 99 19.62 23.46 -6.55
CA TYR A 99 21.08 23.41 -6.61
C TYR A 99 21.75 23.32 -5.23
N GLY A 100 21.02 23.54 -4.14
CA GLY A 100 21.59 23.48 -2.80
C GLY A 100 20.85 24.27 -1.73
N VAL A 101 21.47 24.30 -0.56
CA VAL A 101 21.15 25.22 0.53
C VAL A 101 22.23 26.29 0.58
N PHE A 102 21.85 27.56 0.66
CA PHE A 102 22.74 28.70 0.53
C PHE A 102 22.60 29.67 1.70
N ARG A 103 23.73 30.25 2.11
CA ARG A 103 23.81 31.44 2.97
C ARG A 103 24.43 32.57 2.15
N GLY A 104 23.64 33.56 1.76
CA GLY A 104 24.04 34.52 0.73
C GLY A 104 24.34 33.79 -0.59
N SER A 105 25.55 33.97 -1.13
CA SER A 105 26.03 33.27 -2.34
C SER A 105 26.73 31.94 -2.06
N GLN A 106 27.07 31.65 -0.79
CA GLN A 106 27.81 30.44 -0.43
C GLN A 106 26.85 29.25 -0.29
N ARG A 107 27.12 28.19 -1.05
CA ARG A 107 26.44 26.89 -0.88
C ARG A 107 27.00 26.19 0.36
N ILE A 108 26.11 25.76 1.26
CA ILE A 108 26.46 25.09 2.52
C ILE A 108 26.02 23.62 2.58
N ALA A 109 25.09 23.20 1.71
CA ALA A 109 24.63 21.81 1.58
C ALA A 109 24.02 21.55 0.20
N GLY A 110 23.68 20.29 -0.11
CA GLY A 110 22.98 19.90 -1.35
C GLY A 110 23.56 18.72 -2.11
N ASP A 111 24.69 18.19 -1.66
CA ASP A 111 25.32 16.97 -2.18
C ASP A 111 24.50 15.70 -1.87
N THR A 112 23.83 15.66 -0.72
CA THR A 112 22.91 14.59 -0.32
C THR A 112 21.57 15.16 0.15
N GLU A 113 20.48 14.39 0.04
CA GLU A 113 19.19 14.85 0.60
C GLU A 113 19.31 15.08 2.11
N ALA A 114 20.04 14.21 2.82
CA ALA A 114 20.26 14.35 4.25
C ALA A 114 20.97 15.66 4.61
N SER A 115 21.93 16.14 3.81
CA SER A 115 22.60 17.41 4.07
C SER A 115 21.67 18.62 3.91
N VAL A 116 20.69 18.54 3.01
CA VAL A 116 19.64 19.58 2.86
C VAL A 116 18.81 19.69 4.13
N TYR A 117 18.31 18.56 4.65
CA TYR A 117 17.54 18.56 5.91
C TYR A 117 18.40 18.99 7.11
N ALA A 118 19.63 18.49 7.21
CA ALA A 118 20.53 18.83 8.30
C ALA A 118 20.87 20.33 8.35
N ALA A 119 21.02 20.98 7.19
CA ALA A 119 21.21 22.44 7.13
C ALA A 119 20.01 23.24 7.64
N LEU A 120 18.83 22.62 7.74
CA LEU A 120 17.62 23.18 8.33
C LEU A 120 17.34 22.67 9.75
N GLU A 121 18.29 21.94 10.35
CA GLU A 121 18.17 21.24 11.64
C GLU A 121 16.98 20.26 11.69
N LEU A 122 16.76 19.56 10.58
CA LEU A 122 15.77 18.50 10.48
C LEU A 122 16.47 17.16 10.23
N PRO A 123 15.96 16.04 10.75
CA PRO A 123 16.33 14.72 10.26
C PRO A 123 15.87 14.56 8.80
N TRP A 124 16.46 13.61 8.08
CA TRP A 124 15.97 13.25 6.75
C TRP A 124 14.53 12.69 6.85
N ILE A 125 13.63 13.25 6.04
CA ILE A 125 12.22 12.85 6.00
C ILE A 125 11.99 11.87 4.83
N PRO A 126 11.45 10.67 5.07
CA PRO A 126 11.10 9.72 4.01
C PRO A 126 10.19 10.35 2.95
N PRO A 127 10.42 10.11 1.65
CA PRO A 127 9.62 10.66 0.55
C PRO A 127 8.11 10.48 0.70
N GLU A 128 7.68 9.34 1.23
CA GLU A 128 6.28 8.95 1.42
C GLU A 128 5.54 9.88 2.39
N LEU A 129 6.27 10.57 3.28
CA LEU A 129 5.68 11.49 4.26
C LEU A 129 5.62 12.95 3.76
N ARG A 130 6.26 13.27 2.63
CA ARG A 130 6.49 14.65 2.17
C ARG A 130 5.26 15.26 1.50
N GLU A 131 4.18 15.38 2.26
CA GLU A 131 2.89 15.90 1.80
C GLU A 131 2.39 17.11 2.61
N ASP A 132 3.21 17.66 3.52
CA ASP A 132 2.85 18.78 4.42
C ASP A 132 1.63 18.45 5.30
N GLN A 133 1.67 17.27 5.91
CA GLN A 133 0.61 16.66 6.73
C GLN A 133 1.09 16.32 8.14
N GLY A 134 2.02 17.12 8.66
CA GLY A 134 2.56 17.01 10.03
C GLY A 134 3.96 16.39 10.12
N GLU A 135 4.57 15.96 9.00
CA GLU A 135 5.87 15.30 8.97
C GLU A 135 7.01 16.23 9.43
N ILE A 136 6.87 17.53 9.16
CA ILE A 136 7.86 18.55 9.55
C ILE A 136 7.79 18.79 11.06
N GLU A 137 6.59 18.89 11.63
CA GLU A 137 6.38 19.02 13.07
C GLU A 137 6.86 17.77 13.81
N ALA A 138 6.60 16.58 13.27
CA ALA A 138 7.12 15.33 13.80
C ALA A 138 8.66 15.29 13.75
N ALA A 139 9.25 15.70 12.63
CA ALA A 139 10.71 15.78 12.46
C ALA A 139 11.36 16.73 13.47
N ARG A 140 10.80 17.92 13.69
CA ARG A 140 11.29 18.90 14.68
C ARG A 140 11.28 18.36 16.11
N ARG A 141 10.30 17.52 16.44
CA ARG A 141 10.19 16.89 17.77
C ARG A 141 10.97 15.57 17.89
N GLY A 142 11.67 15.13 16.84
CA GLY A 142 12.34 13.82 16.82
C GLY A 142 11.36 12.64 16.90
N ALA A 143 10.13 12.82 16.40
CA ALA A 143 9.01 11.89 16.52
C ALA A 143 8.53 11.36 15.16
N LEU A 144 9.40 11.31 14.14
CA LEU A 144 9.08 10.64 12.88
C LEU A 144 8.84 9.14 13.14
N PRO A 145 7.81 8.54 12.52
CA PRO A 145 7.49 7.12 12.72
C PRO A 145 8.57 6.22 12.11
N ARG A 146 8.79 5.04 12.72
CA ARG A 146 9.59 3.99 12.08
C ARG A 146 8.70 3.20 11.13
N LEU A 147 8.57 3.73 9.92
CA LEU A 147 7.67 3.24 8.89
C LEU A 147 7.89 1.75 8.56
N VAL A 148 6.79 1.05 8.29
CA VAL A 148 6.81 -0.35 7.86
C VAL A 148 7.62 -0.53 6.58
N GLU A 149 8.30 -1.67 6.48
CA GLU A 149 9.10 -2.08 5.32
C GLU A 149 8.57 -3.38 4.71
N LEU A 150 8.91 -3.65 3.44
CA LEU A 150 8.46 -4.88 2.77
C LEU A 150 8.93 -6.14 3.52
N GLY A 151 10.15 -6.12 4.06
CA GLY A 151 10.69 -7.22 4.86
C GLY A 151 10.02 -7.43 6.22
N ASP A 152 9.17 -6.49 6.67
CA ASP A 152 8.38 -6.68 7.90
C ASP A 152 7.21 -7.63 7.68
N LEU A 153 6.70 -7.75 6.44
CA LEU A 153 5.58 -8.64 6.13
C LEU A 153 6.01 -10.10 6.28
N ARG A 154 5.23 -10.84 7.07
CA ARG A 154 5.48 -12.26 7.36
C ARG A 154 4.49 -13.19 6.69
N GLY A 155 3.41 -12.66 6.12
CA GLY A 155 2.49 -13.44 5.33
C GLY A 155 1.45 -12.58 4.67
N ASP A 156 0.61 -13.22 3.87
CA ASP A 156 -0.48 -12.60 3.15
C ASP A 156 -1.78 -13.25 3.58
N LEU A 157 -2.79 -12.43 3.90
CA LEU A 157 -4.05 -12.88 4.48
C LEU A 157 -5.22 -12.83 3.49
N HIS A 158 -4.98 -12.52 2.22
CA HIS A 158 -6.01 -12.49 1.19
C HIS A 158 -5.42 -12.91 -0.16
N VAL A 159 -5.65 -14.18 -0.57
CA VAL A 159 -5.29 -14.68 -1.89
C VAL A 159 -6.30 -15.68 -2.43
N HIS A 160 -6.34 -15.82 -3.75
CA HIS A 160 -7.31 -16.59 -4.51
C HIS A 160 -6.63 -17.75 -5.26
N THR A 161 -7.38 -18.81 -5.52
CA THR A 161 -6.87 -20.01 -6.19
C THR A 161 -7.79 -20.45 -7.32
N ARG A 162 -7.39 -21.48 -8.07
CA ARG A 162 -8.24 -22.15 -9.08
C ARG A 162 -9.55 -22.73 -8.53
N ALA A 163 -9.73 -22.71 -7.21
CA ALA A 163 -11.01 -23.09 -6.61
C ALA A 163 -12.12 -22.08 -6.96
N THR A 164 -11.77 -20.81 -7.22
CA THR A 164 -12.67 -19.77 -7.73
C THR A 164 -12.08 -19.08 -8.97
N ASP A 165 -11.55 -17.87 -8.87
CA ASP A 165 -11.05 -17.04 -9.98
C ASP A 165 -9.52 -16.90 -10.06
N GLY A 166 -8.78 -17.56 -9.17
CA GLY A 166 -7.33 -17.63 -9.24
C GLY A 166 -6.82 -18.54 -10.37
N ARG A 167 -5.59 -18.29 -10.83
CA ARG A 167 -4.91 -19.03 -11.90
C ARG A 167 -4.03 -20.17 -11.40
N ASN A 168 -3.84 -20.32 -10.09
CA ASN A 168 -2.93 -21.27 -9.47
C ASN A 168 -3.61 -22.17 -8.43
N THR A 169 -3.06 -23.38 -8.22
CA THR A 169 -3.51 -24.27 -7.14
C THR A 169 -3.07 -23.74 -5.77
N VAL A 170 -3.69 -24.23 -4.69
CA VAL A 170 -3.27 -23.91 -3.31
C VAL A 170 -1.77 -24.17 -3.10
N ARG A 171 -1.26 -25.29 -3.60
CA ARG A 171 0.17 -25.66 -3.50
C ARG A 171 1.07 -24.69 -4.27
N GLU A 172 0.70 -24.32 -5.49
CA GLU A 172 1.48 -23.37 -6.30
C GLU A 172 1.55 -21.99 -5.63
N MET A 173 0.43 -21.49 -5.09
CA MET A 173 0.39 -20.24 -4.33
C MET A 173 1.25 -20.31 -3.07
N ALA A 174 1.19 -21.42 -2.32
CA ALA A 174 2.01 -21.64 -1.13
C ALA A 174 3.52 -21.57 -1.44
N LEU A 175 3.94 -22.23 -2.52
CA LEU A 175 5.35 -22.27 -2.93
C LEU A 175 5.81 -20.91 -3.43
N ALA A 176 4.97 -20.17 -4.15
CA ALA A 176 5.27 -18.82 -4.63
C ALA A 176 5.39 -17.80 -3.48
N ALA A 177 4.51 -17.88 -2.49
CA ALA A 177 4.59 -17.08 -1.27
C ALA A 177 5.87 -17.39 -0.47
N LYS A 178 6.19 -18.68 -0.30
CA LYS A 178 7.43 -19.12 0.37
C LYS A 178 8.68 -18.62 -0.35
N ALA A 179 8.71 -18.66 -1.68
CA ALA A 179 9.84 -18.16 -2.47
C ALA A 179 10.10 -16.66 -2.26
N ARG A 180 9.08 -15.91 -1.85
CA ARG A 180 9.15 -14.49 -1.49
C ARG A 180 9.40 -14.23 0.00
N GLY A 181 9.69 -15.28 0.77
CA GLY A 181 10.02 -15.18 2.19
C GLY A 181 8.82 -15.11 3.14
N LEU A 182 7.59 -15.27 2.63
CA LEU A 182 6.39 -15.32 3.47
C LEU A 182 6.36 -16.62 4.28
N GLN A 183 6.04 -16.48 5.57
CA GLN A 183 5.97 -17.55 6.57
C GLN A 183 4.58 -18.18 6.66
N TYR A 184 3.54 -17.44 6.28
CA TYR A 184 2.17 -17.94 6.21
C TYR A 184 1.38 -17.30 5.08
N LEU A 185 0.31 -17.99 4.66
CA LEU A 185 -0.57 -17.57 3.58
C LEU A 185 -2.00 -18.00 3.90
N ALA A 186 -2.95 -17.07 3.95
CA ALA A 186 -4.37 -17.42 4.07
C ALA A 186 -4.97 -17.63 2.68
N ILE A 187 -5.55 -18.80 2.45
CA ILE A 187 -6.32 -19.07 1.24
C ILE A 187 -7.74 -18.59 1.48
N THR A 188 -8.23 -17.66 0.67
CA THR A 188 -9.47 -16.91 0.91
C THR A 188 -10.28 -16.77 -0.38
N ASP A 189 -10.47 -17.88 -1.09
CA ASP A 189 -11.35 -17.93 -2.26
C ASP A 189 -12.77 -17.41 -1.94
N HIS A 190 -13.47 -16.90 -2.95
CA HIS A 190 -14.78 -16.26 -2.81
C HIS A 190 -15.91 -17.20 -2.35
N SER A 191 -16.91 -16.65 -1.66
CA SER A 191 -18.14 -17.35 -1.26
C SER A 191 -19.20 -17.45 -2.37
N GLN A 192 -20.20 -18.30 -2.13
CA GLN A 192 -21.22 -18.75 -3.08
C GLN A 192 -21.92 -17.68 -3.94
N ARG A 193 -22.18 -16.48 -3.42
CA ARG A 193 -22.89 -15.41 -4.14
C ARG A 193 -22.11 -14.76 -5.26
N GLU A 194 -20.78 -14.90 -5.27
CA GLU A 194 -19.98 -14.54 -6.43
C GLU A 194 -20.10 -15.63 -7.50
N THR A 195 -21.27 -15.68 -8.12
CA THR A 195 -21.63 -16.71 -9.11
C THR A 195 -20.78 -16.63 -10.37
N LEU A 196 -20.27 -15.43 -10.69
CA LEU A 196 -19.40 -15.20 -11.87
C LEU A 196 -18.07 -15.94 -11.76
N VAL A 197 -17.59 -16.17 -10.54
CA VAL A 197 -16.31 -16.84 -10.24
C VAL A 197 -16.49 -18.23 -9.65
N HIS A 198 -17.71 -18.77 -9.72
CA HIS A 198 -18.06 -20.06 -9.13
C HIS A 198 -17.68 -20.15 -7.65
N GLY A 199 -18.08 -19.17 -6.84
CA GLY A 199 -17.82 -19.12 -5.39
C GLY A 199 -18.10 -20.42 -4.63
N LEU A 200 -17.37 -20.62 -3.53
CA LEU A 200 -17.43 -21.84 -2.73
C LEU A 200 -18.70 -21.89 -1.87
N ASP A 201 -19.49 -22.96 -2.04
CA ASP A 201 -20.48 -23.35 -1.05
C ASP A 201 -19.81 -24.04 0.16
N ALA A 202 -20.59 -24.34 1.20
CA ALA A 202 -20.08 -24.97 2.42
C ALA A 202 -19.40 -26.33 2.18
N ALA A 203 -19.87 -27.10 1.18
CA ALA A 203 -19.32 -28.42 0.88
C ALA A 203 -17.98 -28.34 0.14
N ARG A 204 -17.85 -27.40 -0.81
CA ARG A 204 -16.59 -27.14 -1.51
C ARG A 204 -15.56 -26.51 -0.58
N LEU A 205 -15.98 -25.59 0.29
CA LEU A 205 -15.11 -25.00 1.31
C LEU A 205 -14.59 -26.06 2.29
N ALA A 206 -15.43 -27.02 2.69
CA ALA A 206 -14.98 -28.16 3.51
C ALA A 206 -13.86 -28.97 2.83
N LYS A 207 -13.96 -29.21 1.52
CA LYS A 207 -12.91 -29.91 0.75
C LYS A 207 -11.61 -29.10 0.69
N GLN A 208 -11.69 -27.79 0.52
CA GLN A 208 -10.52 -26.92 0.52
C GLN A 208 -9.84 -26.88 1.90
N ILE A 209 -10.61 -26.87 2.99
CA ILE A 209 -10.09 -27.02 4.36
C ILE A 209 -9.26 -28.31 4.48
N ASP A 210 -9.78 -29.44 4.01
CA ASP A 210 -9.09 -30.73 4.07
C ASP A 210 -7.81 -30.73 3.21
N GLU A 211 -7.83 -30.07 2.05
CA GLU A 211 -6.66 -29.88 1.20
C GLU A 211 -5.58 -29.05 1.91
N ILE A 212 -5.95 -27.93 2.52
CA ILE A 212 -5.04 -27.07 3.28
C ILE A 212 -4.40 -27.84 4.43
N GLU A 213 -5.17 -28.64 5.16
CA GLU A 213 -4.65 -29.46 6.25
C GLU A 213 -3.67 -30.54 5.77
N ARG A 214 -3.95 -31.15 4.61
CA ARG A 214 -3.02 -32.07 3.97
C ARG A 214 -1.72 -31.38 3.56
N LEU A 215 -1.82 -30.23 2.89
CA LEU A 215 -0.65 -29.47 2.44
C LEU A 215 0.19 -28.95 3.62
N ASN A 216 -0.42 -28.55 4.73
CA ASN A 216 0.31 -28.17 5.95
C ASN A 216 1.12 -29.31 6.57
N ARG A 217 0.77 -30.58 6.33
CA ARG A 217 1.59 -31.74 6.73
C ARG A 217 2.76 -32.00 5.78
N GLU A 218 2.59 -31.66 4.51
CA GLU A 218 3.57 -31.93 3.44
C GLU A 218 4.59 -30.80 3.25
N LEU A 219 4.15 -29.56 3.38
CA LEU A 219 4.97 -28.37 3.13
C LEU A 219 5.70 -27.94 4.39
N GLN A 220 6.98 -27.58 4.24
CA GLN A 220 7.81 -27.04 5.31
C GLN A 220 8.19 -25.59 5.00
N GLY A 221 8.29 -24.75 6.02
CA GLY A 221 8.70 -23.35 5.89
C GLY A 221 7.61 -22.37 5.44
N ILE A 222 6.38 -22.83 5.25
CA ILE A 222 5.20 -21.97 5.10
C ILE A 222 3.99 -22.65 5.76
N THR A 223 3.15 -21.88 6.45
CA THR A 223 1.87 -22.35 7.00
C THR A 223 0.70 -21.77 6.21
N LEU A 224 -0.18 -22.64 5.74
CA LEU A 224 -1.43 -22.24 5.12
C LEU A 224 -2.50 -22.03 6.19
N LEU A 225 -3.18 -20.89 6.15
CA LEU A 225 -4.32 -20.57 7.00
C LEU A 225 -5.60 -20.85 6.25
N LYS A 226 -6.55 -21.48 6.94
CA LYS A 226 -7.89 -21.78 6.42
C LYS A 226 -8.71 -20.49 6.41
N GLY A 227 -9.11 -20.01 5.25
CA GLY A 227 -9.92 -18.80 5.15
C GLY A 227 -10.96 -18.83 4.04
N ILE A 228 -11.66 -17.71 3.92
CA ILE A 228 -12.64 -17.40 2.87
C ILE A 228 -12.73 -15.87 2.77
N GLU A 229 -12.92 -15.35 1.57
CA GLU A 229 -13.55 -14.05 1.38
C GLU A 229 -15.07 -14.26 1.25
N VAL A 230 -15.80 -13.86 2.28
CA VAL A 230 -17.26 -14.02 2.37
C VAL A 230 -17.97 -12.71 2.10
N ASP A 231 -18.99 -12.77 1.25
CA ASP A 231 -19.80 -11.60 0.93
C ASP A 231 -20.60 -11.12 2.13
N ILE A 232 -20.61 -9.79 2.29
CA ILE A 232 -21.55 -9.07 3.14
C ILE A 232 -22.82 -8.85 2.32
N LEU A 233 -23.93 -9.44 2.76
CA LEU A 233 -25.23 -9.28 2.10
C LEU A 233 -25.80 -7.87 2.31
N GLU A 234 -26.84 -7.51 1.56
CA GLU A 234 -27.43 -6.15 1.61
C GLU A 234 -27.93 -5.78 3.02
N ASP A 235 -28.37 -6.76 3.81
CA ASP A 235 -28.82 -6.58 5.20
C ASP A 235 -27.68 -6.64 6.23
N GLY A 236 -26.44 -6.90 5.79
CA GLY A 236 -25.23 -7.01 6.61
C GLY A 236 -24.98 -8.41 7.21
N SER A 237 -25.76 -9.43 6.86
CA SER A 237 -25.40 -10.82 7.17
C SER A 237 -24.29 -11.34 6.25
N LEU A 238 -23.75 -12.52 6.54
CA LEU A 238 -22.72 -13.17 5.71
C LEU A 238 -23.34 -14.21 4.78
N ASP A 239 -22.69 -14.47 3.65
CA ASP A 239 -23.18 -15.40 2.62
C ASP A 239 -22.99 -16.90 2.94
N LEU A 240 -22.27 -17.22 4.01
CA LEU A 240 -22.04 -18.61 4.45
C LEU A 240 -22.47 -18.80 5.92
N PRO A 241 -22.97 -19.98 6.29
CA PRO A 241 -23.43 -20.24 7.65
C PRO A 241 -22.27 -20.40 8.65
N ASP A 242 -22.52 -20.06 9.91
CA ASP A 242 -21.56 -20.19 11.01
C ASP A 242 -20.97 -21.60 11.18
N SER A 243 -21.74 -22.62 10.82
CA SER A 243 -21.31 -24.02 10.90
C SER A 243 -20.06 -24.31 10.07
N ILE A 244 -19.88 -23.64 8.92
CA ILE A 244 -18.65 -23.76 8.12
C ILE A 244 -17.64 -22.67 8.49
N LEU A 245 -18.09 -21.42 8.71
CA LEU A 245 -17.19 -20.31 9.04
C LEU A 245 -16.39 -20.54 10.33
N SER A 246 -16.97 -21.23 11.32
CA SER A 246 -16.32 -21.53 12.60
C SER A 246 -15.09 -22.43 12.48
N ARG A 247 -14.94 -23.15 11.35
CA ARG A 247 -13.77 -23.99 11.04
C ARG A 247 -12.56 -23.21 10.49
N LEU A 248 -12.73 -21.91 10.19
CA LEU A 248 -11.73 -21.07 9.52
C LEU A 248 -10.90 -20.23 10.49
N GLU A 249 -9.61 -20.06 10.21
CA GLU A 249 -8.75 -19.15 10.97
C GLU A 249 -8.98 -17.68 10.56
N VAL A 250 -9.29 -17.44 9.28
CA VAL A 250 -9.42 -16.10 8.69
C VAL A 250 -10.74 -15.99 7.91
N VAL A 251 -11.70 -15.24 8.43
CA VAL A 251 -12.92 -14.86 7.68
C VAL A 251 -12.76 -13.42 7.24
N VAL A 252 -12.58 -13.21 5.94
CA VAL A 252 -12.48 -11.89 5.33
C VAL A 252 -13.88 -11.50 4.85
N ALA A 253 -14.45 -10.41 5.36
CA ALA A 253 -15.76 -9.95 4.93
C ALA A 253 -15.58 -8.85 3.87
N ALA A 254 -16.37 -8.88 2.80
CA ALA A 254 -16.23 -7.96 1.68
C ALA A 254 -17.58 -7.49 1.12
N VAL A 255 -17.62 -6.29 0.52
CA VAL A 255 -18.78 -5.80 -0.22
C VAL A 255 -18.47 -5.91 -1.71
N HIS A 256 -19.20 -6.77 -2.43
CA HIS A 256 -19.04 -6.97 -3.87
C HIS A 256 -20.23 -6.52 -4.73
N GLY A 257 -21.28 -6.00 -4.08
CA GLY A 257 -22.45 -5.50 -4.80
C GLY A 257 -23.24 -4.49 -3.99
N ARG A 258 -24.23 -3.87 -4.66
CA ARG A 258 -25.05 -2.77 -4.10
C ARG A 258 -24.19 -1.59 -3.64
N PHE A 259 -23.26 -1.16 -4.50
CA PHE A 259 -22.34 -0.05 -4.20
C PHE A 259 -23.03 1.31 -4.06
N ASN A 260 -24.22 1.48 -4.65
CA ASN A 260 -24.95 2.75 -4.69
C ASN A 260 -26.00 2.91 -3.57
N LEU A 261 -25.86 2.16 -2.45
CA LEU A 261 -26.74 2.34 -1.30
C LEU A 261 -26.51 3.72 -0.65
N PRO A 262 -27.54 4.35 -0.07
CA PRO A 262 -27.34 5.58 0.69
C PRO A 262 -26.32 5.40 1.82
N ARG A 263 -25.50 6.44 2.08
CA ARG A 263 -24.43 6.43 3.10
C ARG A 263 -24.75 5.70 4.39
N ALA A 264 -25.89 6.05 5.00
CA ALA A 264 -26.32 5.48 6.27
C ALA A 264 -26.58 3.98 6.17
N ARG A 265 -27.17 3.51 5.05
CA ARG A 265 -27.47 2.10 4.80
C ARG A 265 -26.22 1.29 4.50
N GLN A 266 -25.31 1.81 3.68
CA GLN A 266 -24.04 1.14 3.40
C GLN A 266 -23.17 1.05 4.66
N THR A 267 -23.15 2.11 5.47
CA THR A 267 -22.47 2.12 6.77
C THR A 267 -23.09 1.07 7.71
N GLU A 268 -24.41 1.07 7.90
CA GLU A 268 -25.10 0.10 8.76
C GLU A 268 -24.83 -1.36 8.34
N ARG A 269 -24.88 -1.63 7.03
CA ARG A 269 -24.56 -2.95 6.43
C ARG A 269 -23.17 -3.43 6.85
N ILE A 270 -22.15 -2.60 6.66
CA ILE A 270 -20.76 -2.95 7.03
C ILE A 270 -20.63 -3.08 8.55
N LEU A 271 -21.18 -2.15 9.33
CA LEU A 271 -21.10 -2.20 10.79
C LEU A 271 -21.72 -3.48 11.37
N ARG A 272 -22.82 -3.97 10.79
CA ARG A 272 -23.46 -5.23 11.18
C ARG A 272 -22.58 -6.43 10.87
N ALA A 273 -21.92 -6.46 9.71
CA ALA A 273 -20.96 -7.52 9.39
C ALA A 273 -19.78 -7.53 10.36
N LEU A 274 -19.28 -6.35 10.75
CA LEU A 274 -18.21 -6.22 11.74
C LEU A 274 -18.61 -6.69 13.14
N ASP A 275 -19.89 -6.76 13.48
CA ASP A 275 -20.39 -7.34 14.74
C ASP A 275 -20.33 -8.88 14.75
N HIS A 276 -20.21 -9.52 13.59
CA HIS A 276 -20.22 -10.97 13.50
C HIS A 276 -18.99 -11.59 14.21
N PRO A 277 -19.14 -12.54 15.16
CA PRO A 277 -18.02 -13.01 16.00
C PRO A 277 -16.92 -13.74 15.21
N LEU A 278 -17.22 -14.25 14.02
CA LEU A 278 -16.28 -15.00 13.19
C LEU A 278 -15.49 -14.13 12.20
N VAL A 279 -15.92 -12.90 11.90
CA VAL A 279 -15.19 -12.00 10.98
C VAL A 279 -13.82 -11.66 11.57
N ARG A 280 -12.79 -11.53 10.74
CA ARG A 280 -11.43 -11.18 11.16
C ARG A 280 -10.89 -9.99 10.41
N LEU A 281 -11.19 -9.90 9.12
CA LEU A 281 -10.76 -8.85 8.24
C LEU A 281 -11.98 -8.22 7.55
N LEU A 282 -11.90 -6.94 7.22
CA LEU A 282 -12.74 -6.28 6.23
C LEU A 282 -11.87 -6.01 4.99
N ALA A 283 -12.13 -6.72 3.90
CA ALA A 283 -11.42 -6.56 2.64
C ALA A 283 -11.78 -5.25 1.95
N HIS A 284 -10.80 -4.68 1.22
CA HIS A 284 -10.89 -3.46 0.38
C HIS A 284 -12.09 -2.54 0.78
N PRO A 285 -12.01 -1.88 1.96
CA PRO A 285 -13.18 -1.36 2.69
C PRO A 285 -14.00 -0.26 2.02
N SER A 286 -13.51 0.34 0.94
CA SER A 286 -14.20 1.37 0.17
C SER A 286 -14.81 0.84 -1.13
N GLY A 287 -14.38 -0.37 -1.54
CA GLY A 287 -14.79 -1.02 -2.78
C GLY A 287 -14.35 -0.31 -4.05
N ARG A 288 -13.45 0.67 -3.96
CA ARG A 288 -12.99 1.43 -5.13
C ARG A 288 -12.21 0.57 -6.12
N LEU A 289 -12.24 0.99 -7.38
CA LEU A 289 -11.31 0.61 -8.43
C LEU A 289 -10.78 1.91 -9.05
N ILE A 290 -9.49 2.17 -8.95
CA ILE A 290 -8.84 3.38 -9.47
C ILE A 290 -9.14 3.48 -10.97
N ASP A 291 -9.56 4.66 -11.40
CA ASP A 291 -9.98 5.00 -12.78
C ASP A 291 -11.22 4.26 -13.32
N GLU A 292 -11.84 3.34 -12.56
CA GLU A 292 -13.02 2.58 -13.00
C GLU A 292 -14.26 2.75 -12.11
N ARG A 293 -14.08 2.76 -10.78
CA ARG A 293 -15.17 2.82 -9.80
C ARG A 293 -14.78 3.64 -8.59
N ASP A 294 -15.48 4.75 -8.38
CA ASP A 294 -15.34 5.54 -7.15
C ASP A 294 -15.67 4.71 -5.89
N PRO A 295 -15.07 5.06 -4.73
CA PRO A 295 -15.50 4.54 -3.44
C PRO A 295 -17.02 4.64 -3.26
N TYR A 296 -17.66 3.61 -2.71
CA TYR A 296 -19.06 3.74 -2.31
C TYR A 296 -19.21 4.74 -1.16
N ASP A 297 -20.35 5.42 -1.07
CA ASP A 297 -20.59 6.40 0.00
C ASP A 297 -20.76 5.70 1.35
N VAL A 298 -19.74 5.81 2.20
CA VAL A 298 -19.68 5.16 3.52
C VAL A 298 -19.01 6.07 4.55
N ASP A 299 -19.45 5.95 5.80
CA ASP A 299 -18.75 6.56 6.93
C ASP A 299 -17.54 5.72 7.35
N MET A 300 -16.40 5.98 6.72
CA MET A 300 -15.14 5.29 7.01
C MET A 300 -14.68 5.47 8.44
N GLN A 301 -14.95 6.61 9.09
CA GLN A 301 -14.57 6.81 10.48
C GLN A 301 -15.37 5.89 11.40
N ALA A 302 -16.68 5.74 11.16
CA ALA A 302 -17.53 4.80 11.89
C ALA A 302 -17.06 3.35 11.68
N VAL A 303 -16.74 2.98 10.44
CA VAL A 303 -16.22 1.64 10.09
C VAL A 303 -14.90 1.36 10.82
N ILE A 304 -13.94 2.29 10.78
CA ILE A 304 -12.64 2.16 11.43
C ILE A 304 -12.79 2.00 12.95
N ARG A 305 -13.61 2.84 13.60
CA ARG A 305 -13.86 2.74 15.04
C ARG A 305 -14.51 1.43 15.43
N LYS A 306 -15.45 0.95 14.62
CA LYS A 306 -16.11 -0.35 14.82
C LYS A 306 -15.11 -1.50 14.66
N ALA A 307 -14.27 -1.45 13.63
CA ALA A 307 -13.22 -2.43 13.39
C ALA A 307 -12.29 -2.53 14.60
N ARG A 308 -11.80 -1.39 15.11
CA ARG A 308 -11.02 -1.33 16.36
C ARG A 308 -11.78 -1.93 17.54
N ALA A 309 -13.01 -1.51 17.78
CA ALA A 309 -13.82 -1.97 18.93
C ALA A 309 -14.10 -3.48 18.90
N ARG A 310 -14.18 -4.08 17.70
CA ARG A 310 -14.45 -5.51 17.50
C ARG A 310 -13.19 -6.33 17.25
N GLY A 311 -12.01 -5.72 17.23
CA GLY A 311 -10.77 -6.39 16.84
C GLY A 311 -10.83 -6.97 15.42
N VAL A 312 -11.55 -6.29 14.51
CA VAL A 312 -11.49 -6.57 13.07
C VAL A 312 -10.30 -5.80 12.50
N CYS A 313 -9.49 -6.47 11.70
CA CYS A 313 -8.44 -5.81 10.94
C CYS A 313 -9.01 -5.19 9.66
N LEU A 314 -8.56 -4.01 9.28
CA LEU A 314 -8.90 -3.40 8.01
C LEU A 314 -7.86 -3.83 6.96
N GLU A 315 -8.31 -4.15 5.77
CA GLU A 315 -7.40 -4.45 4.67
C GLU A 315 -6.88 -3.18 4.00
N LEU A 316 -5.56 -3.17 3.79
CA LEU A 316 -4.88 -2.44 2.74
C LEU A 316 -4.55 -3.43 1.61
N ASN A 317 -5.44 -3.47 0.64
CA ASN A 317 -5.34 -4.29 -0.55
C ASN A 317 -4.31 -3.64 -1.48
N ALA A 318 -3.27 -4.40 -1.81
CA ALA A 318 -2.11 -3.90 -2.54
C ALA A 318 -2.27 -3.99 -4.06
N GLN A 319 -3.40 -4.48 -4.58
CA GLN A 319 -3.66 -4.48 -6.02
C GLN A 319 -3.56 -3.03 -6.56
N PRO A 320 -2.80 -2.78 -7.64
CA PRO A 320 -2.62 -1.44 -8.19
C PRO A 320 -3.94 -0.76 -8.55
N ASP A 321 -4.91 -1.54 -9.03
CA ASP A 321 -6.22 -1.03 -9.42
C ASP A 321 -7.11 -0.73 -8.21
N ARG A 322 -6.72 -1.10 -6.99
CA ARG A 322 -7.47 -0.86 -5.74
C ARG A 322 -6.74 0.11 -4.80
N LEU A 323 -5.54 -0.28 -4.37
CA LEU A 323 -4.77 0.33 -3.28
C LEU A 323 -5.63 0.72 -2.07
N ASP A 324 -6.61 -0.11 -1.71
CA ASP A 324 -7.66 0.21 -0.75
C ASP A 324 -7.44 -0.58 0.54
N LEU A 325 -7.10 0.00 1.67
CA LEU A 325 -7.35 1.35 2.16
C LEU A 325 -6.50 2.51 1.58
N SER A 326 -7.11 3.67 1.33
CA SER A 326 -6.35 4.88 0.99
C SER A 326 -5.35 5.28 2.09
N ASP A 327 -4.30 6.03 1.75
CA ASP A 327 -3.28 6.51 2.69
C ASP A 327 -3.87 7.38 3.82
N VAL A 328 -4.83 8.25 3.48
CA VAL A 328 -5.59 9.04 4.44
C VAL A 328 -6.35 8.16 5.43
N HIS A 329 -7.00 7.10 4.96
CA HIS A 329 -7.72 6.19 5.83
C HIS A 329 -6.79 5.24 6.59
N CYS A 330 -5.62 4.88 6.04
CA CYS A 330 -4.55 4.21 6.79
C CYS A 330 -4.10 5.06 7.97
N ARG A 331 -3.87 6.36 7.74
CA ARG A 331 -3.52 7.31 8.80
C ARG A 331 -4.61 7.41 9.87
N MET A 332 -5.87 7.49 9.44
CA MET A 332 -7.03 7.49 10.36
C MET A 332 -7.12 6.19 11.17
N ALA A 333 -6.87 5.04 10.54
CA ALA A 333 -6.85 3.74 11.23
C ALA A 333 -5.79 3.71 12.33
N LYS A 334 -4.58 4.21 12.04
CA LYS A 334 -3.51 4.37 13.04
C LYS A 334 -3.93 5.28 14.20
N ASP A 335 -4.45 6.46 13.89
CA ASP A 335 -4.83 7.46 14.91
C ASP A 335 -5.96 6.94 15.81
N GLU A 336 -6.87 6.11 15.29
CA GLU A 336 -7.95 5.46 16.06
C GLU A 336 -7.51 4.15 16.74
N GLY A 337 -6.29 3.67 16.47
CA GLY A 337 -5.72 2.43 17.00
C GLY A 337 -6.31 1.15 16.40
N ALA A 338 -6.89 1.22 15.20
CA ALA A 338 -7.32 0.06 14.42
C ALA A 338 -6.12 -0.64 13.77
N GLN A 339 -6.16 -1.97 13.68
CA GLN A 339 -5.13 -2.72 12.98
C GLN A 339 -5.38 -2.74 11.47
N VAL A 340 -4.32 -2.68 10.68
CA VAL A 340 -4.33 -2.81 9.22
C VAL A 340 -3.62 -4.11 8.81
N CYS A 341 -4.02 -4.75 7.72
CA CYS A 341 -3.28 -5.85 7.09
C CYS A 341 -3.00 -5.50 5.63
N ILE A 342 -1.78 -5.76 5.16
CA ILE A 342 -1.35 -5.43 3.80
C ILE A 342 -1.38 -6.73 2.99
N ASN A 343 -2.39 -6.92 2.15
CA ASN A 343 -2.57 -8.17 1.41
C ASN A 343 -2.50 -7.93 -0.09
N SER A 344 -2.00 -8.91 -0.83
CA SER A 344 -1.86 -8.80 -2.28
C SER A 344 -3.16 -8.95 -3.02
N ASP A 345 -4.15 -9.67 -2.47
CA ASP A 345 -5.34 -10.09 -3.21
C ASP A 345 -4.91 -10.83 -4.49
N ALA A 346 -3.89 -11.68 -4.35
CA ALA A 346 -3.24 -12.32 -5.47
C ALA A 346 -4.13 -13.42 -6.06
N HIS A 347 -4.44 -13.26 -7.34
CA HIS A 347 -5.12 -14.26 -8.16
C HIS A 347 -4.14 -15.15 -8.93
N ALA A 348 -2.84 -14.99 -8.71
CA ALA A 348 -1.79 -15.77 -9.35
C ALA A 348 -0.47 -15.69 -8.58
N ALA A 349 0.43 -16.63 -8.86
CA ALA A 349 1.72 -16.76 -8.18
C ALA A 349 2.68 -15.58 -8.38
N ASP A 350 2.49 -14.78 -9.43
CA ASP A 350 3.19 -13.51 -9.69
C ASP A 350 2.52 -12.30 -9.01
N GLY A 351 1.28 -12.44 -8.54
CA GLY A 351 0.49 -11.37 -7.93
C GLY A 351 1.04 -10.83 -6.61
N PHE A 352 1.96 -11.52 -5.94
CA PHE A 352 2.55 -11.06 -4.68
C PHE A 352 3.47 -9.84 -4.82
N ASP A 353 3.97 -9.56 -6.02
CA ASP A 353 4.93 -8.46 -6.24
C ASP A 353 4.30 -7.08 -6.02
N VAL A 354 2.96 -7.01 -6.02
CA VAL A 354 2.18 -5.79 -5.74
C VAL A 354 2.27 -5.35 -4.27
N LEU A 355 2.71 -6.23 -3.35
CA LEU A 355 2.87 -5.90 -1.93
C LEU A 355 3.80 -4.71 -1.69
N ALA A 356 4.76 -4.45 -2.59
CA ALA A 356 5.61 -3.27 -2.53
C ALA A 356 4.80 -1.96 -2.66
N GLY A 357 3.77 -1.96 -3.51
CA GLY A 357 2.83 -0.84 -3.64
C GLY A 357 1.99 -0.65 -2.38
N GLY A 358 1.44 -1.74 -1.82
CA GLY A 358 0.71 -1.72 -0.55
C GLY A 358 1.56 -1.21 0.62
N VAL A 359 2.82 -1.62 0.72
CA VAL A 359 3.76 -1.07 1.71
C VAL A 359 4.01 0.42 1.47
N GLY A 360 4.18 0.85 0.22
CA GLY A 360 4.27 2.27 -0.12
C GLY A 360 3.08 3.08 0.39
N GLN A 361 1.87 2.59 0.14
CA GLN A 361 0.62 3.20 0.59
C GLN A 361 0.52 3.24 2.13
N ALA A 362 0.89 2.15 2.81
CA ALA A 362 0.95 2.08 4.27
C ALA A 362 1.92 3.13 4.86
N ARG A 363 3.08 3.29 4.23
CA ARG A 363 4.10 4.28 4.63
C ARG A 363 3.60 5.70 4.49
N ARG A 364 2.85 6.00 3.41
CA ARG A 364 2.13 7.28 3.26
C ARG A 364 1.07 7.51 4.33
N GLY A 365 0.44 6.44 4.81
CA GLY A 365 -0.45 6.43 5.98
C GLY A 365 0.27 6.46 7.33
N TRP A 366 1.60 6.62 7.35
CA TRP A 366 2.45 6.64 8.55
C TRP A 366 2.45 5.34 9.35
N LEU A 367 2.04 4.23 8.75
CA LEU A 367 1.97 2.94 9.44
C LEU A 367 3.38 2.45 9.80
N GLU A 368 3.52 2.01 11.04
CA GLU A 368 4.70 1.33 11.56
C GLU A 368 4.45 -0.17 11.60
N ARG A 369 5.51 -0.97 11.78
CA ARG A 369 5.39 -2.43 11.92
C ARG A 369 4.33 -2.86 12.95
N GLY A 370 4.15 -2.08 14.00
CA GLY A 370 3.18 -2.35 15.07
C GLY A 370 1.71 -2.27 14.62
N ASP A 371 1.44 -1.44 13.63
CA ASP A 371 0.09 -1.16 13.12
C ASP A 371 -0.39 -2.25 12.14
N VAL A 372 0.54 -3.04 11.61
CA VAL A 372 0.30 -4.06 10.56
C VAL A 372 0.17 -5.47 11.16
N LEU A 373 -1.00 -6.07 11.04
CA LEU A 373 -1.34 -7.39 11.60
C LEU A 373 -0.47 -8.51 10.99
N ASN A 374 -0.29 -8.53 9.68
CA ASN A 374 0.47 -9.56 8.98
C ASN A 374 1.99 -9.29 8.93
N ALA A 375 2.47 -8.30 9.70
CA ALA A 375 3.89 -8.17 10.06
C ALA A 375 4.25 -8.95 11.34
N ARG A 376 3.26 -9.55 12.01
CA ARG A 376 3.42 -10.30 13.26
C ARG A 376 3.89 -11.75 12.99
N PRO A 377 4.72 -12.35 13.86
CA PRO A 377 4.99 -13.79 13.78
C PRO A 377 3.69 -14.61 13.84
N LEU A 378 3.67 -15.79 13.21
CA LEU A 378 2.48 -16.65 13.12
C LEU A 378 1.81 -16.92 14.49
N SER A 379 2.60 -17.14 15.54
CA SER A 379 2.08 -17.38 16.89
C SER A 379 1.34 -16.18 17.47
N GLU A 380 1.83 -14.96 17.22
CA GLU A 380 1.18 -13.73 17.63
C GLU A 380 -0.06 -13.44 16.77
N LEU A 381 0.01 -13.65 15.46
CA LEU A 381 -1.13 -13.55 14.55
C LEU A 381 -2.28 -14.45 15.03
N ARG A 382 -2.03 -15.75 15.24
CA ARG A 382 -3.05 -16.69 15.72
C ARG A 382 -3.64 -16.30 17.06
N ARG A 383 -2.82 -15.78 17.99
CA ARG A 383 -3.33 -15.26 19.28
C ARG A 383 -4.29 -14.10 19.06
N LEU A 384 -3.97 -13.15 18.18
CA LEU A 384 -4.83 -12.00 17.88
C LEU A 384 -6.13 -12.44 17.19
N LEU A 385 -6.06 -13.36 16.22
CA LEU A 385 -7.24 -13.92 15.56
C LEU A 385 -8.14 -14.72 16.53
N ASN A 386 -7.56 -15.40 17.53
CA ASN A 386 -8.33 -16.20 18.48
C ASN A 386 -8.97 -15.39 19.62
N ARG A 387 -8.41 -14.23 20.00
CA ARG A 387 -8.96 -13.37 21.07
C ARG A 387 -10.43 -12.99 20.88
N ARG A 388 -10.92 -12.98 19.64
CA ARG A 388 -12.32 -12.67 19.28
C ARG A 388 -13.27 -13.87 19.37
N ARG A 389 -12.74 -15.11 19.41
CA ARG A 389 -13.58 -16.32 19.55
C ARG A 389 -14.09 -16.52 20.98
N SER A 390 -13.41 -15.91 21.94
CA SER A 390 -13.75 -15.90 23.38
C SER A 390 -14.58 -14.66 23.69
#